data_AF-A0A3C1SBZ5-F1
#
_entry.id   AF-A0A3C1SBZ5-F1
#
_cell.length_a   1.000
_cell.length_b   1.000
_cell.length_c   1.000
_cell.angle_alpha   90.00
_cell.angle_beta   90.00
_cell.angle_gamma   90.00
#
_symmetry.space_group_name_H-M   'P 1'
#
loop_
_entity.id
_entity.type
_entity.pdbx_description
1 polymer ?
#
loop_
_entity_poly.entity_id
_entity_poly.type
_entity_poly.pdbx_seq_one_letter_code
_entity_poly.pdbx_strand_id
1 'polypeptide(L)'
;LIDEYDNFANEVMMSSHVQTRKQRYEDLLYGEGSLKTVFKAVKSASAGRGLDRVFITGVSPVVLSDITSGYNIAENIYLLPQFNDLCGFSESEISDVLMQIVSDCGLPEEKTAEAVSMMRIFYNGYRFSRKADGFIYNPTLALWFMKIFHHDCEYPQNMLDNNLAMDRGKITYISQLPEGGKIIISSLNEESAPSVRNLADRFGVEDMLTSPKDNTFMASLLYYFGVLTFSGKKTDMGDSVLKIPNLVIRKLYAERIREMFLPDITGDEVRYITGNFYKTGDMQPLCDFIEQRYFRVFDNRDYRWANELVVKTAFLTLLFDDNFYIMDSEISLQRGYADLTMIIRPDMRQYPLSDFL
;
A
#
# COMPACT_ATOMS: atom_id res chain seq x y z
N LEU A 1 -20.36 -17.95 -0.06
CA LEU A 1 -19.27 -16.96 0.09
C LEU A 1 -19.31 -16.46 1.53
N ILE A 2 -18.17 -16.43 2.20
CA ILE A 2 -17.97 -15.74 3.47
C ILE A 2 -16.95 -14.65 3.17
N ASP A 3 -17.33 -13.39 3.37
CA ASP A 3 -16.47 -12.24 3.09
C ASP A 3 -16.10 -11.50 4.37
N GLU A 4 -14.98 -10.77 4.34
CA GLU A 4 -14.43 -10.01 5.47
C GLU A 4 -14.35 -10.79 6.79
N TYR A 5 -14.04 -12.09 6.71
CA TYR A 5 -14.10 -12.98 7.87
C TYR A 5 -13.15 -12.57 9.01
N ASP A 6 -12.11 -11.81 8.70
CA ASP A 6 -11.07 -11.33 9.61
C ASP A 6 -11.23 -9.87 10.02
N ASN A 7 -12.29 -9.18 9.58
CA ASN A 7 -12.48 -7.74 9.83
C ASN A 7 -12.47 -7.40 11.34
N PHE A 8 -13.17 -8.19 12.17
CA PHE A 8 -13.14 -7.99 13.62
C PHE A 8 -11.73 -8.11 14.20
N ALA A 9 -10.89 -8.99 13.64
CA ALA A 9 -9.53 -9.16 14.12
C ALA A 9 -8.66 -7.99 13.69
N ASN A 10 -8.88 -7.44 12.50
CA ASN A 10 -8.29 -6.18 12.07
C ASN A 10 -8.65 -5.04 13.05
N GLU A 11 -9.93 -4.89 13.40
CA GLU A 11 -10.37 -3.89 14.39
C GLU A 11 -9.72 -4.10 15.77
N VAL A 12 -9.68 -5.36 16.23
CA VAL A 12 -9.04 -5.70 17.50
C VAL A 12 -7.55 -5.37 17.44
N MET A 13 -6.82 -5.74 16.39
CA MET A 13 -5.39 -5.43 16.26
C MET A 13 -5.12 -3.92 16.39
N MET A 14 -5.95 -3.14 15.70
CA MET A 14 -5.79 -1.68 15.53
C MET A 14 -6.33 -0.85 16.72
N SER A 15 -7.02 -1.49 17.68
CA SER A 15 -7.46 -0.80 18.90
C SER A 15 -6.29 -0.43 19.82
N SER A 16 -6.36 0.74 20.43
CA SER A 16 -5.32 1.29 21.32
C SER A 16 -5.27 0.63 22.71
N HIS A 17 -6.33 -0.08 23.14
CA HIS A 17 -6.43 -0.64 24.50
C HIS A 17 -6.14 -2.15 24.55
N VAL A 18 -4.92 -2.52 24.96
CA VAL A 18 -4.42 -3.92 25.03
C VAL A 18 -5.35 -4.89 25.78
N GLN A 19 -5.92 -4.48 26.92
CA GLN A 19 -6.72 -5.37 27.77
C GLN A 19 -8.10 -5.67 27.19
N THR A 20 -8.78 -4.65 26.65
CA THR A 20 -10.06 -4.83 25.95
C THR A 20 -9.88 -5.54 24.60
N ARG A 21 -8.72 -5.42 23.94
CA ARG A 21 -8.37 -6.21 22.75
C ARG A 21 -8.40 -7.70 23.02
N LYS A 22 -7.69 -8.13 24.08
CA LYS A 22 -7.57 -9.54 24.45
C LYS A 22 -8.93 -10.14 24.80
N GLN A 23 -9.70 -9.49 25.67
CA GLN A 23 -11.04 -9.99 26.05
C GLN A 23 -11.99 -10.10 24.86
N ARG A 24 -12.09 -9.05 24.03
CA ARG A 24 -13.03 -9.03 22.90
C ARG A 24 -12.68 -10.07 21.84
N TYR A 25 -11.39 -10.31 21.61
CA TYR A 25 -10.96 -11.38 20.72
C TYR A 25 -11.23 -12.75 21.33
N GLU A 26 -10.97 -12.91 22.64
CA GLU A 26 -11.15 -14.17 23.31
C GLU A 26 -12.62 -14.62 23.33
N ASP A 27 -13.53 -13.69 23.59
CA ASP A 27 -14.99 -13.91 23.59
C ASP A 27 -15.54 -14.35 22.22
N LEU A 28 -14.92 -13.89 21.13
CA LEU A 28 -15.36 -14.19 19.76
C LEU A 28 -14.88 -15.54 19.25
N LEU A 29 -13.73 -16.03 19.74
CA LEU A 29 -13.02 -17.16 19.13
C LEU A 29 -12.77 -18.35 20.06
N TYR A 30 -12.61 -18.15 21.37
CA TYR A 30 -12.46 -19.24 22.33
C TYR A 30 -13.83 -19.73 22.85
N GLY A 31 -13.85 -20.93 23.44
CA GLY A 31 -15.09 -21.53 23.95
C GLY A 31 -16.16 -21.80 22.88
N GLU A 32 -17.38 -21.32 23.12
CA GLU A 32 -18.53 -21.29 22.19
C GLU A 32 -18.68 -19.91 21.48
N GLY A 33 -17.57 -19.21 21.27
CA GLY A 33 -17.56 -17.93 20.53
C GLY A 33 -18.34 -18.00 19.22
N SER A 34 -19.03 -16.91 18.88
CA SER A 34 -19.99 -16.85 17.77
C SER A 34 -19.38 -17.27 16.43
N LEU A 35 -18.15 -16.86 16.13
CA LEU A 35 -17.44 -17.23 14.89
C LEU A 35 -17.12 -18.72 14.83
N LYS A 36 -16.59 -19.29 15.93
CA LYS A 36 -16.29 -20.71 15.99
C LYS A 36 -17.54 -21.57 15.78
N THR A 37 -18.67 -21.13 16.33
CA THR A 37 -19.98 -21.79 16.15
C THR A 37 -20.43 -21.73 14.69
N VAL A 38 -20.31 -20.58 14.03
CA VAL A 38 -20.61 -20.43 12.60
C VAL A 38 -19.74 -21.37 11.75
N PHE A 39 -18.41 -21.35 11.93
CA PHE A 39 -17.51 -22.19 11.14
C PHE A 39 -17.71 -23.69 11.39
N LYS A 40 -18.05 -24.11 12.63
CA LYS A 40 -18.47 -25.50 12.91
C LYS A 40 -19.74 -25.87 12.15
N ALA A 41 -20.73 -24.99 12.08
CA ALA A 41 -21.96 -25.23 11.32
C ALA A 41 -21.68 -25.35 9.83
N VAL A 42 -20.84 -24.48 9.27
CA VAL A 42 -20.39 -24.53 7.87
C VAL A 42 -19.67 -25.85 7.58
N LYS A 43 -18.74 -26.28 8.45
CA LYS A 43 -18.05 -27.57 8.33
C LYS A 43 -19.01 -28.75 8.40
N SER A 44 -19.99 -28.70 9.29
CA SER A 44 -20.99 -29.76 9.39
C SER A 44 -21.90 -29.79 8.16
N ALA A 45 -22.18 -28.64 7.55
CA ALA A 45 -22.97 -28.56 6.33
C ALA A 45 -22.22 -29.16 5.14
N SER A 46 -20.89 -28.96 5.08
CA SER A 46 -20.04 -29.51 4.02
C SER A 46 -19.76 -31.01 4.12
N ALA A 47 -20.08 -31.63 5.27
CA ALA A 47 -20.01 -33.07 5.47
C ALA A 47 -21.24 -33.84 4.92
N GLY A 48 -21.80 -33.42 3.78
CA GLY A 48 -22.91 -34.11 3.10
C GLY A 48 -24.32 -33.62 3.47
N ARG A 49 -24.45 -32.39 4.00
CA ARG A 49 -25.76 -31.76 4.25
C ARG A 49 -26.10 -30.65 3.25
N GLY A 50 -25.60 -30.75 2.03
CA GLY A 50 -25.97 -29.88 0.91
C GLY A 50 -25.10 -28.63 0.71
N LEU A 51 -23.94 -28.52 1.37
CA LEU A 51 -22.97 -27.45 1.11
C LEU A 51 -21.70 -28.01 0.43
N ASP A 52 -21.61 -27.94 -0.89
CA ASP A 52 -20.50 -28.58 -1.62
C ASP A 52 -19.19 -27.79 -1.59
N ARG A 53 -19.27 -26.45 -1.56
CA ARG A 53 -18.10 -25.56 -1.64
C ARG A 53 -18.29 -24.32 -0.78
N VAL A 54 -17.19 -23.89 -0.16
CA VAL A 54 -17.12 -22.67 0.63
C VAL A 54 -15.93 -21.87 0.15
N PHE A 55 -16.20 -20.64 -0.28
CA PHE A 55 -15.17 -19.66 -0.60
C PHE A 55 -15.16 -18.59 0.49
N ILE A 56 -13.98 -18.34 1.05
CA ILE A 56 -13.75 -17.44 2.18
C ILE A 56 -12.77 -16.37 1.73
N THR A 57 -13.13 -15.11 1.93
CA THR A 57 -12.32 -13.95 1.58
C THR A 57 -12.12 -13.05 2.81
N GLY A 58 -10.96 -12.43 2.88
CA GLY A 58 -10.53 -11.55 3.97
C GLY A 58 -9.16 -10.96 3.68
N VAL A 59 -8.69 -10.06 4.53
CA VAL A 59 -7.45 -9.30 4.31
C VAL A 59 -6.23 -10.04 4.85
N SER A 60 -6.35 -10.70 5.99
CA SER A 60 -5.25 -11.33 6.73
C SER A 60 -5.60 -12.76 7.18
N PRO A 61 -4.60 -13.64 7.38
CA PRO A 61 -4.81 -14.99 7.91
C PRO A 61 -4.89 -15.04 9.44
N VAL A 62 -5.06 -13.90 10.13
CA VAL A 62 -5.06 -13.78 11.60
C VAL A 62 -6.00 -14.78 12.25
N VAL A 63 -7.23 -14.82 11.76
CA VAL A 63 -8.33 -15.56 12.40
C VAL A 63 -8.34 -17.03 12.00
N LEU A 64 -7.93 -17.39 10.78
CA LEU A 64 -7.96 -18.78 10.32
C LEU A 64 -7.08 -19.67 11.20
N SER A 65 -5.95 -19.15 11.69
CA SER A 65 -5.02 -19.88 12.56
C SER A 65 -5.65 -20.29 13.90
N ASP A 66 -6.43 -19.41 14.54
CA ASP A 66 -7.11 -19.66 15.82
C ASP A 66 -8.43 -20.44 15.65
N ILE A 67 -9.09 -20.30 14.49
CA ILE A 67 -10.30 -21.08 14.13
C ILE A 67 -9.96 -22.51 13.69
N THR A 68 -8.68 -22.87 13.48
CA THR A 68 -8.28 -24.20 12.98
C THR A 68 -8.83 -25.39 13.78
N SER A 69 -9.14 -25.26 15.07
CA SER A 69 -9.85 -26.34 15.80
C SER A 69 -11.29 -26.58 15.31
N GLY A 70 -11.95 -25.57 14.77
CA GLY A 70 -13.31 -25.60 14.22
C GLY A 70 -13.41 -25.80 12.70
N TYR A 71 -12.42 -25.38 11.92
CA TYR A 71 -12.46 -25.36 10.44
C TYR A 71 -11.15 -25.78 9.74
N ASN A 72 -10.51 -26.87 10.21
CA ASN A 72 -9.29 -27.45 9.62
C ASN A 72 -9.42 -28.06 8.20
N ILE A 73 -10.45 -27.71 7.45
CA ILE A 73 -10.67 -28.20 6.07
C ILE A 73 -10.41 -27.10 5.02
N ALA A 74 -10.11 -25.87 5.44
CA ALA A 74 -9.81 -24.78 4.53
C ALA A 74 -8.42 -24.93 3.91
N GLU A 75 -8.32 -24.59 2.62
CA GLU A 75 -7.06 -24.52 1.88
C GLU A 75 -6.79 -23.07 1.48
N ASN A 76 -5.58 -22.58 1.77
CA ASN A 76 -5.15 -21.24 1.41
C ASN A 76 -4.65 -21.23 -0.04
N ILE A 77 -5.40 -20.59 -0.93
CA ILE A 77 -5.11 -20.56 -2.37
C ILE A 77 -4.54 -19.22 -2.89
N TYR A 78 -4.44 -18.20 -2.03
CA TYR A 78 -4.11 -16.82 -2.42
C TYR A 78 -2.69 -16.62 -2.99
N LEU A 79 -1.76 -17.56 -2.79
CA LEU A 79 -0.42 -17.54 -3.38
C LEU A 79 -0.30 -18.35 -4.67
N LEU A 80 -1.36 -19.06 -5.08
CA LEU A 80 -1.31 -19.86 -6.29
C LEU A 80 -1.37 -18.95 -7.52
N PRO A 81 -0.49 -19.14 -8.53
CA PRO A 81 -0.38 -18.22 -9.67
C PRO A 81 -1.67 -18.03 -10.45
N GLN A 82 -2.47 -19.09 -10.59
CA GLN A 82 -3.74 -19.07 -11.31
C GLN A 82 -4.85 -18.23 -10.65
N PHE A 83 -4.62 -17.73 -9.43
CA PHE A 83 -5.53 -16.81 -8.74
C PHE A 83 -4.93 -15.42 -8.55
N ASN A 84 -3.80 -15.11 -9.21
CA ASN A 84 -3.14 -13.82 -9.05
C ASN A 84 -3.99 -12.66 -9.58
N ASP A 85 -4.77 -12.89 -10.63
CA ASP A 85 -5.68 -11.92 -11.26
C ASP A 85 -7.10 -11.94 -10.67
N LEU A 86 -7.40 -12.85 -9.75
CA LEU A 86 -8.75 -13.02 -9.18
C LEU A 86 -9.33 -11.73 -8.58
N CYS A 87 -8.47 -10.88 -8.01
CA CYS A 87 -8.85 -9.65 -7.33
C CYS A 87 -8.28 -8.40 -8.01
N GLY A 88 -8.08 -8.42 -9.33
CA GLY A 88 -7.51 -7.32 -10.09
C GLY A 88 -8.00 -7.25 -11.53
N PHE A 89 -7.62 -6.18 -12.22
CA PHE A 89 -7.79 -6.10 -13.68
C PHE A 89 -6.45 -6.23 -14.39
N SER A 90 -6.48 -6.81 -15.58
CA SER A 90 -5.38 -6.80 -16.53
C SER A 90 -5.30 -5.46 -17.28
N GLU A 91 -4.14 -5.15 -17.86
CA GLU A 91 -3.97 -3.93 -18.65
C GLU A 91 -4.86 -3.90 -19.91
N SER A 92 -5.12 -5.07 -20.52
CA SER A 92 -6.05 -5.18 -21.64
C SER A 92 -7.47 -4.78 -21.27
N GLU A 93 -7.97 -5.27 -20.12
CA GLU A 93 -9.31 -4.91 -19.65
C GLU A 93 -9.42 -3.41 -19.35
N ILE A 94 -8.39 -2.82 -18.76
CA ILE A 94 -8.33 -1.37 -18.53
C ILE A 94 -8.31 -0.60 -19.85
N SER A 95 -7.49 -1.04 -20.81
CA SER A 95 -7.36 -0.39 -22.12
C SER A 95 -8.66 -0.42 -22.91
N ASP A 96 -9.39 -1.55 -22.89
CA ASP A 96 -10.65 -1.72 -23.61
C ASP A 96 -11.73 -0.78 -23.07
N VAL A 97 -11.84 -0.65 -21.74
CA VAL A 97 -12.81 0.26 -21.11
C VAL A 97 -12.44 1.72 -21.34
N LEU A 98 -11.16 2.08 -21.24
CA LEU A 98 -10.70 3.45 -21.49
C LEU A 98 -10.93 3.87 -22.94
N MET A 99 -10.76 2.96 -23.91
CA MET A 99 -11.05 3.23 -25.31
C MET A 99 -12.54 3.57 -25.52
N GLN A 100 -13.43 2.85 -24.84
CA GLN A 100 -14.87 3.15 -24.85
C GLN A 100 -15.16 4.52 -24.25
N ILE A 101 -14.58 4.83 -23.07
CA ILE A 101 -14.78 6.11 -22.41
C ILE A 101 -14.30 7.28 -23.28
N VAL A 102 -13.12 7.17 -23.90
CA VAL A 102 -12.56 8.19 -24.80
C VAL A 102 -13.47 8.42 -26.00
N SER A 103 -14.01 7.34 -26.59
CA SER A 103 -14.99 7.43 -27.68
C SER A 103 -16.28 8.11 -27.25
N ASP A 104 -16.86 7.70 -26.11
CA ASP A 104 -18.12 8.24 -25.59
C ASP A 104 -18.01 9.73 -25.23
N CYS A 105 -16.84 10.16 -24.74
CA CYS A 105 -16.53 11.55 -24.46
C CYS A 105 -16.13 12.38 -25.71
N GLY A 106 -15.97 11.75 -26.88
CA GLY A 106 -15.53 12.42 -28.11
C GLY A 106 -14.10 12.99 -28.02
N LEU A 107 -13.24 12.36 -27.21
CA LEU A 107 -11.84 12.77 -27.03
C LEU A 107 -10.93 12.18 -28.12
N PRO A 108 -9.75 12.76 -28.39
CA PRO A 108 -8.78 12.19 -29.32
C PRO A 108 -8.33 10.79 -28.90
N GLU A 109 -8.13 9.87 -29.85
CA GLU A 109 -7.74 8.47 -29.57
C GLU A 109 -6.46 8.36 -28.72
N GLU A 110 -5.53 9.30 -28.88
CA GLU A 110 -4.28 9.42 -28.11
C GLU A 110 -4.52 9.50 -26.60
N LYS A 111 -5.69 10.00 -26.16
CA LYS A 111 -6.08 10.03 -24.75
C LYS A 111 -6.24 8.65 -24.15
N THR A 112 -6.52 7.61 -24.94
CA THR A 112 -6.57 6.24 -24.43
C THR A 112 -5.19 5.82 -23.92
N ALA A 113 -4.14 6.03 -24.71
CA ALA A 113 -2.78 5.68 -24.33
C ALA A 113 -2.27 6.51 -23.14
N GLU A 114 -2.64 7.79 -23.09
CA GLU A 114 -2.34 8.68 -21.97
C GLU A 114 -3.01 8.20 -20.67
N ALA A 115 -4.30 7.87 -20.70
CA ALA A 115 -5.05 7.37 -19.56
C ALA A 115 -4.54 5.99 -19.09
N VAL A 116 -4.23 5.07 -20.01
CA VAL A 116 -3.61 3.77 -19.68
C VAL A 116 -2.27 3.99 -18.98
N SER A 117 -1.42 4.88 -19.52
CA SER A 117 -0.13 5.19 -18.90
C SER A 117 -0.28 5.78 -17.49
N MET A 118 -1.27 6.65 -17.29
CA MET A 118 -1.57 7.22 -15.98
C MET A 118 -2.03 6.15 -15.00
N MET A 119 -3.05 5.36 -15.36
CA MET A 119 -3.57 4.29 -14.51
C MET A 119 -2.49 3.24 -14.22
N ARG A 120 -1.58 2.95 -15.15
CA ARG A 120 -0.47 2.02 -14.93
C ARG A 120 0.42 2.48 -13.77
N ILE A 121 0.73 3.77 -13.70
CA ILE A 121 1.63 4.32 -12.68
C ILE A 121 0.91 4.42 -11.32
N PHE A 122 -0.35 4.85 -11.33
CA PHE A 122 -1.10 5.08 -10.10
C PHE A 122 -1.72 3.82 -9.50
N TYR A 123 -2.14 2.84 -10.31
CA TYR A 123 -3.04 1.77 -9.87
C TYR A 123 -2.55 0.35 -10.17
N ASN A 124 -1.64 0.16 -11.14
CA ASN A 124 -1.03 -1.15 -11.43
C ASN A 124 0.19 -1.40 -10.55
N GLY A 125 0.53 -2.68 -10.35
CA GLY A 125 1.78 -3.08 -9.72
C GLY A 125 1.62 -4.17 -8.67
N TYR A 126 0.40 -4.69 -8.47
CA TYR A 126 0.13 -5.78 -7.55
C TYR A 126 0.47 -7.14 -8.15
N ARG A 127 1.13 -7.97 -7.36
CA ARG A 127 1.45 -9.36 -7.64
C ARG A 127 1.39 -10.18 -6.35
N PHE A 128 0.39 -11.05 -6.26
CA PHE A 128 0.11 -11.84 -5.08
C PHE A 128 0.78 -13.22 -5.11
N SER A 129 1.22 -13.69 -6.28
CA SER A 129 1.99 -14.92 -6.38
C SER A 129 3.45 -14.69 -6.78
N ARG A 130 4.34 -15.43 -6.12
CA ARG A 130 5.78 -15.51 -6.44
C ARG A 130 6.07 -15.98 -7.87
N LYS A 131 5.12 -16.69 -8.49
CA LYS A 131 5.27 -17.24 -9.85
C LYS A 131 4.25 -16.69 -10.84
N ALA A 132 3.45 -15.69 -10.47
CA ALA A 132 2.54 -15.06 -11.43
C ALA A 132 3.31 -14.25 -12.46
N ASP A 133 2.77 -14.16 -13.66
CA ASP A 133 3.30 -13.32 -14.72
C ASP A 133 2.54 -12.00 -14.74
N GLY A 134 3.28 -10.90 -14.78
CA GLY A 134 2.71 -9.56 -14.80
C GLY A 134 2.21 -9.03 -13.46
N PHE A 135 1.63 -7.83 -13.53
CA PHE A 135 1.01 -7.12 -12.43
C PHE A 135 -0.44 -6.81 -12.78
N ILE A 136 -1.26 -6.66 -11.75
CA ILE A 136 -2.67 -6.33 -11.88
C ILE A 136 -2.99 -4.98 -11.23
N TYR A 137 -4.05 -4.35 -11.75
CA TYR A 137 -4.57 -3.09 -11.28
C TYR A 137 -5.47 -3.31 -10.07
N ASN A 138 -5.39 -2.40 -9.09
CA ASN A 138 -6.34 -2.36 -7.97
C ASN A 138 -7.75 -2.04 -8.50
N PRO A 139 -8.75 -2.92 -8.32
CA PRO A 139 -10.08 -2.72 -8.89
C PRO A 139 -10.79 -1.47 -8.37
N THR A 140 -10.70 -1.19 -7.07
CA THR A 140 -11.36 -0.04 -6.45
C THR A 140 -10.85 1.27 -7.05
N LEU A 141 -9.54 1.43 -7.11
CA LEU A 141 -8.92 2.64 -7.68
C LEU A 141 -9.16 2.74 -9.19
N ALA A 142 -9.08 1.63 -9.91
CA ALA A 142 -9.30 1.61 -11.34
C ALA A 142 -10.74 2.01 -11.69
N LEU A 143 -11.73 1.41 -11.04
CA LEU A 143 -13.15 1.74 -11.22
C LEU A 143 -13.45 3.18 -10.82
N TRP A 144 -12.82 3.66 -9.75
CA TRP A 144 -12.98 5.04 -9.30
C TRP A 144 -12.50 6.05 -10.36
N PHE A 145 -11.30 5.84 -10.91
CA PHE A 145 -10.76 6.68 -11.99
C PHE A 145 -11.66 6.65 -13.21
N MET A 146 -12.03 5.45 -13.69
CA MET A 146 -12.86 5.29 -14.88
C MET A 146 -14.25 5.92 -14.70
N LYS A 147 -14.83 5.83 -13.51
CA LYS A 147 -16.12 6.45 -13.18
C LYS A 147 -16.06 7.97 -13.32
N ILE A 148 -15.03 8.61 -12.76
CA ILE A 148 -14.87 10.07 -12.85
C ILE A 148 -14.55 10.47 -14.28
N PHE A 149 -13.62 9.76 -14.92
CA PHE A 149 -13.22 10.06 -16.29
C PHE A 149 -14.40 9.96 -17.27
N HIS A 150 -15.27 8.98 -17.12
CA HIS A 150 -16.45 8.86 -17.95
C HIS A 150 -17.53 9.92 -17.67
N HIS A 151 -17.67 10.34 -16.40
CA HIS A 151 -18.68 11.33 -16.01
C HIS A 151 -18.28 12.75 -16.43
N ASP A 152 -17.04 13.15 -16.15
CA ASP A 152 -16.56 14.51 -16.34
C ASP A 152 -15.84 14.70 -17.70
N CYS A 153 -15.51 13.60 -18.38
CA CYS A 153 -14.60 13.61 -19.54
C CYS A 153 -13.23 14.24 -19.25
N GLU A 154 -12.86 14.27 -17.96
CA GLU A 154 -11.62 14.79 -17.41
C GLU A 154 -11.06 13.81 -16.37
N TYR A 155 -9.75 13.81 -16.15
CA TYR A 155 -9.17 12.96 -15.13
C TYR A 155 -9.52 13.43 -13.73
N PRO A 156 -9.60 12.50 -12.76
CA PRO A 156 -9.78 12.87 -11.37
C PRO A 156 -8.67 13.81 -10.86
N GLN A 157 -9.06 14.86 -10.15
CA GLN A 157 -8.10 15.78 -9.52
C GLN A 157 -7.27 15.07 -8.45
N ASN A 158 -7.92 14.38 -7.52
CA ASN A 158 -7.26 13.57 -6.49
C ASN A 158 -6.99 12.18 -7.07
N MET A 159 -5.81 11.57 -6.92
CA MET A 159 -5.62 10.20 -7.46
C MET A 159 -6.02 9.08 -6.48
N LEU A 160 -6.34 9.46 -5.24
CA LEU A 160 -6.68 8.57 -4.14
C LEU A 160 -8.19 8.59 -3.89
N ASP A 161 -8.84 7.43 -3.94
CA ASP A 161 -10.19 7.26 -3.38
C ASP A 161 -10.12 7.27 -1.85
N ASN A 162 -10.98 8.07 -1.21
CA ASN A 162 -11.12 8.12 0.25
C ASN A 162 -11.50 6.75 0.85
N ASN A 163 -12.06 5.83 0.05
CA ASN A 163 -12.34 4.46 0.49
C ASN A 163 -11.07 3.67 0.88
N LEU A 164 -9.87 4.13 0.50
CA LEU A 164 -8.59 3.57 0.96
C LEU A 164 -8.11 4.13 2.31
N ALA A 165 -8.93 4.93 3.01
CA ALA A 165 -8.56 5.47 4.33
C ALA A 165 -8.17 4.39 5.35
N MET A 166 -8.70 3.17 5.22
CA MET A 166 -8.32 2.05 6.09
C MET A 166 -6.84 1.66 5.96
N ASP A 167 -6.23 1.86 4.79
CA ASP A 167 -4.83 1.48 4.55
C ASP A 167 -3.85 2.43 5.26
N ARG A 168 -4.24 3.68 5.50
CA ARG A 168 -3.48 4.61 6.36
C ARG A 168 -3.35 4.08 7.78
N GLY A 169 -4.48 3.66 8.37
CA GLY A 169 -4.49 3.14 9.75
C GLY A 169 -3.59 1.91 9.91
N LYS A 170 -3.53 1.05 8.88
CA LYS A 170 -2.69 -0.15 8.84
C LYS A 170 -1.19 0.16 8.81
N ILE A 171 -0.77 1.12 7.98
CA ILE A 171 0.63 1.59 7.96
C ILE A 171 0.99 2.28 9.29
N THR A 172 0.07 3.08 9.84
CA THR A 172 0.24 3.72 11.15
C THR A 172 0.45 2.69 12.25
N TYR A 173 -0.36 1.62 12.28
CA TYR A 173 -0.18 0.53 13.23
C TYR A 173 1.23 -0.09 13.13
N ILE A 174 1.68 -0.45 11.92
CA ILE A 174 3.02 -1.04 11.74
C ILE A 174 4.12 -0.09 12.20
N SER A 175 4.04 1.19 11.88
CA SER A 175 5.06 2.17 12.25
C SER A 175 5.24 2.35 13.77
N GLN A 176 4.23 1.99 14.56
CA GLN A 176 4.25 2.08 16.03
C GLN A 176 4.82 0.81 16.68
N LEU A 177 5.02 -0.27 15.92
CA LEU A 177 5.67 -1.49 16.41
C LEU A 177 7.18 -1.26 16.60
N PRO A 178 7.85 -2.06 17.45
CA PRO A 178 9.32 -2.05 17.52
C PRO A 178 9.94 -2.24 16.14
N GLU A 179 10.91 -1.40 15.78
CA GLU A 179 11.54 -1.38 14.44
C GLU A 179 10.58 -1.05 13.26
N GLY A 180 9.30 -0.79 13.54
CA GLY A 180 8.26 -0.47 12.56
C GLY A 180 8.57 0.77 11.73
N GLY A 181 9.11 1.82 12.34
CA GLY A 181 9.54 3.01 11.61
C GLY A 181 10.60 2.70 10.55
N LYS A 182 11.54 1.79 10.83
CA LYS A 182 12.61 1.43 9.89
C LYS A 182 12.07 0.64 8.71
N ILE A 183 11.12 -0.28 8.91
CA ILE A 183 10.53 -1.02 7.80
C ILE A 183 9.70 -0.11 6.88
N ILE A 184 8.99 0.87 7.45
CA ILE A 184 8.24 1.86 6.65
C ILE A 184 9.19 2.73 5.81
N ILE A 185 10.28 3.24 6.40
CA ILE A 185 11.28 4.05 5.68
C ILE A 185 11.98 3.23 4.60
N SER A 186 12.47 2.04 4.95
CA SER A 186 13.19 1.17 3.99
C SER A 186 12.33 0.67 2.83
N SER A 187 11.01 0.60 3.01
CA SER A 187 10.07 0.23 1.93
C SER A 187 9.99 1.27 0.80
N LEU A 188 10.39 2.53 1.03
CA LEU A 188 10.39 3.56 -0.01
C LEU A 188 11.59 3.49 -0.96
N ASN A 189 12.67 2.84 -0.55
CA ASN A 189 13.90 2.70 -1.34
C ASN A 189 14.01 1.24 -1.83
N GLU A 190 14.22 1.05 -3.14
CA GLU A 190 14.29 -0.28 -3.75
C GLU A 190 15.49 -1.10 -3.26
N GLU A 191 16.62 -0.47 -2.97
CA GLU A 191 17.84 -1.15 -2.51
C GLU A 191 17.69 -1.72 -1.10
N SER A 192 16.91 -1.03 -0.26
CA SER A 192 16.64 -1.43 1.12
C SER A 192 15.30 -2.14 1.30
N ALA A 193 14.61 -2.47 0.20
CA ALA A 193 13.27 -2.99 0.24
C ALA A 193 13.18 -4.29 1.08
N PRO A 194 12.12 -4.47 1.87
CA PRO A 194 11.99 -5.65 2.71
C PRO A 194 11.92 -6.93 1.88
N SER A 195 12.61 -7.97 2.35
CA SER A 195 12.58 -9.29 1.73
C SER A 195 12.16 -10.36 2.73
N VAL A 196 11.48 -11.39 2.24
CA VAL A 196 10.96 -12.48 3.05
C VAL A 196 11.22 -13.83 2.39
N ARG A 197 11.75 -14.78 3.16
CA ARG A 197 11.88 -16.17 2.71
C ARG A 197 10.51 -16.80 2.52
N ASN A 198 9.63 -16.62 3.50
CA ASN A 198 8.22 -17.02 3.49
C ASN A 198 7.40 -15.91 4.14
N LEU A 199 6.22 -15.64 3.59
CA LEU A 199 5.24 -14.84 4.30
C LEU A 199 4.83 -15.60 5.56
N ALA A 200 4.65 -14.88 6.65
CA ALA A 200 4.02 -15.44 7.84
C ALA A 200 2.64 -15.98 7.46
N ASP A 201 2.38 -17.23 7.78
CA ASP A 201 1.17 -17.98 7.45
C ASP A 201 0.21 -18.08 8.64
N ARG A 202 0.63 -17.58 9.81
CA ARG A 202 -0.14 -17.58 11.06
C ARG A 202 0.08 -16.27 11.80
N PHE A 203 -1.01 -15.52 12.00
CA PHE A 203 -1.05 -14.43 12.98
C PHE A 203 -2.06 -14.81 14.05
N GLY A 204 -1.84 -15.92 14.75
CA GLY A 204 -2.70 -16.27 15.89
C GLY A 204 -2.63 -15.18 16.94
N VAL A 205 -3.67 -14.99 17.74
CA VAL A 205 -3.66 -13.86 18.69
C VAL A 205 -2.60 -13.97 19.76
N GLU A 206 -2.18 -15.18 20.10
CA GLU A 206 -1.00 -15.37 20.94
C GLU A 206 0.22 -14.78 20.25
N ASP A 207 0.49 -15.12 18.99
CA ASP A 207 1.57 -14.51 18.20
C ASP A 207 1.39 -12.99 18.06
N MET A 208 0.15 -12.52 17.99
CA MET A 208 -0.18 -11.11 17.93
C MET A 208 0.19 -10.35 19.21
N LEU A 209 0.06 -11.00 20.37
CA LEU A 209 0.26 -10.40 21.69
C LEU A 209 1.64 -10.66 22.29
N THR A 210 2.26 -11.80 21.99
CA THR A 210 3.44 -12.31 22.70
C THR A 210 4.65 -12.54 21.80
N SER A 211 4.45 -12.88 20.53
CA SER A 211 5.57 -13.17 19.62
C SER A 211 6.29 -11.88 19.20
N PRO A 212 7.64 -11.93 19.05
CA PRO A 212 8.43 -10.82 18.56
C PRO A 212 7.89 -10.31 17.21
N LYS A 213 7.65 -9.01 17.12
CA LYS A 213 7.23 -8.33 15.89
C LYS A 213 8.44 -8.07 15.01
N ASP A 214 9.02 -9.15 14.51
CA ASP A 214 10.19 -9.07 13.66
C ASP A 214 9.85 -8.51 12.26
N ASN A 215 10.89 -8.30 11.46
CA ASN A 215 10.74 -7.76 10.11
C ASN A 215 9.88 -8.66 9.21
N THR A 216 9.95 -9.99 9.38
CA THR A 216 9.15 -10.94 8.60
C THR A 216 7.67 -10.78 8.91
N PHE A 217 7.32 -10.66 10.19
CA PHE A 217 5.96 -10.40 10.65
C PHE A 217 5.41 -9.12 10.04
N MET A 218 6.15 -8.00 10.17
CA MET A 218 5.70 -6.70 9.69
C MET A 218 5.59 -6.66 8.16
N ALA A 219 6.61 -7.19 7.45
CA ALA A 219 6.60 -7.29 5.99
C ALA A 219 5.42 -8.13 5.48
N SER A 220 5.12 -9.23 6.15
CA SER A 220 3.99 -10.08 5.80
C SER A 220 2.66 -9.38 6.03
N LEU A 221 2.50 -8.67 7.14
CA LEU A 221 1.26 -7.95 7.42
C LEU A 221 1.05 -6.79 6.42
N LEU A 222 2.10 -6.04 6.09
CA LEU A 222 2.07 -5.03 5.03
C LEU A 222 1.69 -5.63 3.66
N TYR A 223 2.15 -6.84 3.36
CA TYR A 223 1.74 -7.58 2.16
C TYR A 223 0.24 -7.92 2.18
N TYR A 224 -0.26 -8.50 3.28
CA TYR A 224 -1.68 -8.85 3.42
C TYR A 224 -2.60 -7.63 3.39
N PHE A 225 -2.12 -6.51 3.93
CA PHE A 225 -2.79 -5.23 3.88
C PHE A 225 -2.83 -4.59 2.48
N GLY A 226 -2.14 -5.16 1.49
CA GLY A 226 -2.09 -4.62 0.13
C GLY A 226 -1.24 -3.34 0.01
N VAL A 227 -0.40 -3.06 1.00
CA VAL A 227 0.51 -1.91 0.99
C VAL A 227 1.94 -2.30 0.61
N LEU A 228 2.24 -3.60 0.62
CA LEU A 228 3.37 -4.21 -0.09
C LEU A 228 2.88 -5.33 -1.01
N THR A 229 3.71 -5.70 -1.98
CA THR A 229 3.42 -6.78 -2.93
C THR A 229 4.72 -7.44 -3.41
N PHE A 230 4.66 -8.61 -4.06
CA PHE A 230 5.87 -9.23 -4.58
C PHE A 230 6.44 -8.42 -5.74
N SER A 231 7.72 -8.04 -5.65
CA SER A 231 8.40 -7.31 -6.74
C SER A 231 8.67 -8.18 -7.96
N GLY A 232 8.71 -9.51 -7.79
CA GLY A 232 9.20 -10.45 -8.78
C GLY A 232 10.72 -10.67 -8.76
N LYS A 233 11.45 -9.84 -8.01
CA LYS A 233 12.89 -9.98 -7.76
C LYS A 233 13.12 -10.92 -6.57
N LYS A 234 14.31 -11.53 -6.53
CA LYS A 234 14.80 -12.31 -5.40
C LYS A 234 16.16 -11.80 -4.96
N THR A 235 16.47 -11.94 -3.67
CA THR A 235 17.81 -11.72 -3.15
C THR A 235 18.76 -12.85 -3.57
N ASP A 236 20.07 -12.65 -3.38
CA ASP A 236 21.08 -13.68 -3.63
C ASP A 236 20.87 -14.95 -2.79
N MET A 237 20.17 -14.85 -1.65
CA MET A 237 19.79 -15.98 -0.81
C MET A 237 18.45 -16.63 -1.23
N GLY A 238 17.80 -16.12 -2.27
CA GLY A 238 16.54 -16.64 -2.81
C GLY A 238 15.28 -16.12 -2.11
N ASP A 239 15.40 -15.13 -1.23
CA ASP A 239 14.27 -14.52 -0.55
C ASP A 239 13.49 -13.62 -1.52
N SER A 240 12.17 -13.58 -1.36
CA SER A 240 11.30 -12.77 -2.22
C SER A 240 11.36 -11.32 -1.77
N VAL A 241 11.72 -10.41 -2.67
CA VAL A 241 11.73 -8.97 -2.39
C VAL A 241 10.31 -8.43 -2.53
N LEU A 242 9.85 -7.68 -1.53
CA LEU A 242 8.59 -6.97 -1.57
C LEU A 242 8.81 -5.52 -2.03
N LYS A 243 7.80 -4.92 -2.65
CA LYS A 243 7.81 -3.51 -3.05
C LYS A 243 6.48 -2.85 -2.75
N ILE A 244 6.48 -1.53 -2.71
CA ILE A 244 5.26 -0.72 -2.80
C ILE A 244 4.68 -0.91 -4.22
N PRO A 245 3.38 -1.24 -4.36
CA PRO A 245 2.81 -1.61 -5.66
C PRO A 245 2.78 -0.45 -6.64
N ASN A 246 2.34 0.73 -6.22
CA ASN A 246 2.03 1.85 -7.09
C ASN A 246 2.18 3.21 -6.39
N LEU A 247 1.99 4.29 -7.15
CA LEU A 247 2.20 5.65 -6.66
C LEU A 247 1.19 6.06 -5.57
N VAL A 248 -0.04 5.55 -5.63
CA VAL A 248 -1.06 5.81 -4.60
C VAL A 248 -0.64 5.24 -3.25
N ILE A 249 -0.17 4.00 -3.20
CA ILE A 249 0.32 3.41 -1.96
C ILE A 249 1.61 4.11 -1.51
N ARG A 250 2.50 4.50 -2.43
CA ARG A 250 3.72 5.24 -2.11
C ARG A 250 3.42 6.56 -1.39
N LYS A 251 2.35 7.26 -1.77
CA LYS A 251 1.86 8.44 -1.06
C LYS A 251 1.56 8.15 0.41
N LEU A 252 0.89 7.03 0.71
CA LEU A 252 0.53 6.67 2.09
C LEU A 252 1.78 6.47 2.96
N TYR A 253 2.84 5.89 2.40
CA TYR A 253 4.14 5.78 3.07
C TYR A 253 4.78 7.16 3.29
N ALA A 254 4.80 8.01 2.26
CA ALA A 254 5.38 9.35 2.36
C ALA A 254 4.65 10.21 3.40
N GLU A 255 3.31 10.17 3.41
CA GLU A 255 2.48 10.85 4.42
C GLU A 255 2.78 10.33 5.82
N ARG A 256 2.84 9.01 6.01
CA ARG A 256 3.14 8.43 7.33
C ARG A 256 4.51 8.85 7.84
N ILE A 257 5.53 8.81 7.00
CA ILE A 257 6.89 9.18 7.39
C ILE A 257 6.95 10.67 7.73
N ARG A 258 6.28 11.51 6.94
CA ARG A 258 6.15 12.94 7.26
C ARG A 258 5.54 13.14 8.65
N GLU A 259 4.46 12.43 8.98
CA GLU A 259 3.84 12.50 10.32
C GLU A 259 4.78 12.00 11.44
N MET A 260 5.65 11.03 11.15
CA MET A 260 6.63 10.55 12.14
C MET A 260 7.71 11.58 12.45
N PHE A 261 8.21 12.30 11.43
CA PHE A 261 9.30 13.26 11.59
C PHE A 261 8.80 14.70 11.84
N LEU A 262 7.60 15.04 11.39
CA LEU A 262 7.03 16.38 11.47
C LEU A 262 5.57 16.32 11.96
N PRO A 263 5.31 15.84 13.19
CA PRO A 263 3.95 15.67 13.69
C PRO A 263 3.16 16.99 13.81
N ASP A 264 3.87 18.12 13.98
CA ASP A 264 3.26 19.43 14.18
C ASP A 264 3.11 20.25 12.89
N ILE A 265 3.58 19.76 11.73
CA ILE A 265 3.50 20.53 10.49
C ILE A 265 2.10 20.45 9.88
N THR A 266 1.55 21.59 9.51
CA THR A 266 0.28 21.66 8.79
C THR A 266 0.48 21.46 7.28
N GLY A 267 -0.56 20.98 6.60
CA GLY A 267 -0.55 20.87 5.13
C GLY A 267 -0.39 22.22 4.43
N ASP A 268 -0.86 23.31 5.05
CA ASP A 268 -0.69 24.68 4.53
C ASP A 268 0.77 25.12 4.56
N GLU A 269 1.50 24.80 5.65
CA GLU A 269 2.93 25.08 5.74
C GLU A 269 3.72 24.30 4.68
N VAL A 270 3.45 23.00 4.51
CA VAL A 270 4.07 22.20 3.44
C VAL A 270 3.82 22.84 2.08
N ARG A 271 2.56 23.16 1.76
CA ARG A 271 2.18 23.79 0.47
C ARG A 271 2.85 25.14 0.26
N TYR A 272 3.01 25.94 1.31
CA TYR A 272 3.68 27.23 1.22
C TYR A 272 5.17 27.07 0.87
N ILE A 273 5.85 26.11 1.50
CA ILE A 273 7.27 25.83 1.27
C ILE A 273 7.50 25.26 -0.14
N THR A 274 6.67 24.29 -0.56
CA THR A 274 6.87 23.60 -1.84
C THR A 274 6.26 24.33 -3.03
N GLY A 275 5.23 25.16 -2.82
CA GLY A 275 4.55 25.87 -3.90
C GLY A 275 5.44 26.86 -4.66
N ASN A 276 6.43 27.46 -4.00
CA ASN A 276 7.43 28.29 -4.69
C ASN A 276 8.38 27.41 -5.52
N PHE A 277 8.86 26.31 -4.94
CA PHE A 277 9.74 25.37 -5.62
C PHE A 277 9.12 24.85 -6.92
N TYR A 278 7.83 24.47 -6.90
CA TYR A 278 7.14 23.97 -8.10
C TYR A 278 7.11 24.95 -9.29
N LYS A 279 7.19 26.26 -9.01
CA LYS A 279 7.15 27.30 -10.05
C LYS A 279 8.54 27.76 -10.48
N THR A 280 9.49 27.81 -9.55
CA THR A 280 10.78 28.48 -9.75
C THR A 280 11.97 27.53 -9.78
N GLY A 281 11.81 26.33 -9.22
CA GLY A 281 12.90 25.40 -8.94
C GLY A 281 13.84 25.85 -7.81
N ASP A 282 13.51 26.94 -7.09
CA ASP A 282 14.32 27.40 -5.96
C ASP A 282 14.17 26.44 -4.77
N MET A 283 15.24 25.69 -4.51
CA MET A 283 15.31 24.73 -3.41
C MET A 283 15.68 25.37 -2.06
N GLN A 284 16.21 26.61 -2.03
CA GLN A 284 16.76 27.17 -0.80
C GLN A 284 15.75 27.23 0.36
N PRO A 285 14.49 27.67 0.16
CA PRO A 285 13.50 27.67 1.25
C PRO A 285 13.20 26.26 1.78
N LEU A 286 13.24 25.25 0.91
CA LEU A 286 13.03 23.85 1.28
C LEU A 286 14.22 23.30 2.07
N CYS A 287 15.45 23.60 1.64
CA CYS A 287 16.68 23.24 2.35
C CYS A 287 16.71 23.86 3.75
N ASP A 288 16.44 25.17 3.85
CA ASP A 288 16.38 25.89 5.13
C ASP A 288 15.36 25.24 6.08
N PHE A 289 14.20 24.87 5.54
CA PHE A 289 13.16 24.18 6.31
C PHE A 289 13.64 22.79 6.80
N ILE A 290 14.24 21.99 5.92
CA ILE A 290 14.76 20.66 6.27
C ILE A 290 15.82 20.76 7.38
N GLU A 291 16.78 21.67 7.26
CA GLU A 291 17.83 21.88 8.27
C GLU A 291 17.26 22.34 9.62
N GLN A 292 16.30 23.27 9.60
CA GLN A 292 15.77 23.88 10.82
C GLN A 292 14.72 23.02 11.54
N ARG A 293 14.00 22.15 10.82
CA ARG A 293 12.85 21.41 11.37
C ARG A 293 13.00 19.91 11.22
N TYR A 294 13.28 19.42 10.02
CA TYR A 294 13.34 17.98 9.75
C TYR A 294 14.54 17.33 10.44
N PHE A 295 15.74 17.91 10.31
CA PHE A 295 16.94 17.32 10.91
C PHE A 295 17.10 17.60 12.40
N ARG A 296 16.37 18.57 12.97
CA ARG A 296 16.37 18.81 14.42
C ARG A 296 15.72 17.69 15.24
N VAL A 297 14.88 16.88 14.59
CA VAL A 297 14.22 15.73 15.22
C VAL A 297 15.22 14.60 15.50
N PHE A 298 16.34 14.57 14.77
CA PHE A 298 17.43 13.65 15.03
C PHE A 298 18.34 14.23 16.12
N ASP A 299 18.55 13.46 17.19
CA ASP A 299 19.47 13.86 18.27
C ASP A 299 20.90 13.95 17.70
N ASN A 300 21.79 14.77 18.27
CA ASN A 300 23.16 14.98 17.72
C ASN A 300 24.00 13.67 17.57
N ARG A 301 23.58 12.56 18.18
CA ARG A 301 24.18 11.22 17.99
C ARG A 301 23.65 10.48 16.75
N ASP A 302 22.44 10.80 16.29
CA ASP A 302 21.78 10.19 15.14
C ASP A 302 22.22 10.80 13.80
N TYR A 303 22.87 11.97 13.83
CA TYR A 303 23.56 12.56 12.67
C TYR A 303 24.63 11.64 12.06
N ARG A 304 25.23 10.73 12.86
CA ARG A 304 26.16 9.71 12.34
C ARG A 304 25.47 8.64 11.47
N TRP A 305 24.14 8.55 11.55
CA TRP A 305 23.29 7.65 10.78
C TRP A 305 22.48 8.38 9.70
N ALA A 306 22.61 9.72 9.59
CA ALA A 306 22.05 10.50 8.48
C ALA A 306 22.82 10.16 7.21
N ASN A 307 22.38 9.09 6.54
CA ASN A 307 22.86 8.68 5.24
C ASN A 307 21.98 9.31 4.15
N GLU A 308 22.36 9.08 2.89
CA GLU A 308 21.63 9.53 1.70
C GLU A 308 20.13 9.18 1.76
N LEU A 309 19.77 8.02 2.31
CA LEU A 309 18.37 7.62 2.48
C LEU A 309 17.59 8.60 3.36
N VAL A 310 18.16 9.15 4.43
CA VAL A 310 17.49 10.13 5.30
C VAL A 310 17.21 11.43 4.54
N VAL A 311 18.19 11.93 3.78
CA VAL A 311 18.05 13.14 2.97
C VAL A 311 17.03 12.94 1.86
N LYS A 312 17.14 11.85 1.11
CA LYS A 312 16.20 11.45 0.05
C LYS A 312 14.78 11.34 0.57
N THR A 313 14.61 10.72 1.75
CA THR A 313 13.31 10.59 2.40
C THR A 313 12.74 11.96 2.81
N ALA A 314 13.56 12.88 3.30
CA ALA A 314 13.11 14.24 3.65
C ALA A 314 12.55 14.97 2.43
N PHE A 315 13.28 14.97 1.31
CA PHE A 315 12.81 15.60 0.07
C PHE A 315 11.56 14.90 -0.47
N LEU A 316 11.58 13.57 -0.56
CA LEU A 316 10.46 12.78 -1.03
C LEU A 316 9.19 13.08 -0.24
N THR A 317 9.25 13.08 1.10
CA THR A 317 8.07 13.26 1.97
C THR A 317 7.51 14.68 1.96
N LEU A 318 8.36 15.68 1.73
CA LEU A 318 7.95 17.09 1.63
C LEU A 318 7.41 17.43 0.24
N LEU A 319 8.04 16.92 -0.82
CA LEU A 319 7.70 17.19 -2.21
C LEU A 319 6.62 16.26 -2.78
N PHE A 320 6.18 15.24 -2.05
CA PHE A 320 5.16 14.30 -2.54
C PHE A 320 3.82 15.00 -2.81
N ASP A 321 3.52 15.22 -4.09
CA ASP A 321 2.26 15.79 -4.55
C ASP A 321 1.75 15.10 -5.83
N ASP A 322 0.88 14.11 -5.65
CA ASP A 322 0.21 13.35 -6.71
C ASP A 322 -0.93 14.13 -7.40
N ASN A 323 -1.28 15.32 -6.91
CA ASN A 323 -2.28 16.15 -7.60
C ASN A 323 -1.67 16.81 -8.83
N PHE A 324 -0.40 17.19 -8.76
CA PHE A 324 0.30 17.85 -9.87
C PHE A 324 1.30 16.93 -10.57
N TYR A 325 1.94 16.03 -9.84
CA TYR A 325 3.09 15.29 -10.34
C TYR A 325 2.89 13.78 -10.34
N ILE A 326 3.42 13.15 -11.37
CA ILE A 326 3.83 11.76 -11.35
C ILE A 326 5.24 11.77 -10.77
N MET A 327 5.36 11.30 -9.53
CA MET A 327 6.65 11.20 -8.86
C MET A 327 7.22 9.79 -9.00
N ASP A 328 8.51 9.73 -9.28
CA ASP A 328 9.24 8.47 -9.31
C ASP A 328 10.61 8.65 -8.66
N SER A 329 11.03 7.63 -7.93
CA SER A 329 12.35 7.57 -7.31
C SER A 329 13.17 6.55 -8.09
N GLU A 330 14.38 6.90 -8.49
CA GLU A 330 15.33 5.97 -9.15
C GLU A 330 15.00 5.68 -10.63
N ILE A 331 14.46 6.66 -11.36
CA ILE A 331 14.40 6.58 -12.83
C ILE A 331 15.82 6.51 -13.39
N SER A 332 16.07 5.51 -14.24
CA SER A 332 17.29 5.45 -15.05
C SER A 332 17.25 6.58 -16.09
N LEU A 333 18.07 7.61 -15.86
CA LEU A 333 18.40 8.62 -16.84
C LEU A 333 19.62 8.17 -17.64
N GLN A 334 19.79 8.66 -18.87
CA GLN A 334 20.78 8.18 -19.85
C GLN A 334 22.22 7.95 -19.32
N ARG A 335 22.62 8.60 -18.21
CA ARG A 335 23.96 8.48 -17.60
C ARG A 335 23.96 8.27 -16.08
N GLY A 336 22.83 7.94 -15.45
CA GLY A 336 22.73 7.75 -14.00
C GLY A 336 21.32 7.41 -13.51
N TYR A 337 21.12 7.39 -12.20
CA TYR A 337 19.80 7.27 -11.58
C TYR A 337 19.46 8.60 -10.91
N ALA A 338 18.26 9.13 -11.17
CA ALA A 338 17.75 10.29 -10.43
C ALA A 338 17.15 9.83 -9.10
N ASP A 339 17.50 10.51 -8.01
CA ASP A 339 16.95 10.17 -6.68
C ASP A 339 15.45 10.42 -6.59
N LEU A 340 15.00 11.53 -7.18
CA LEU A 340 13.61 11.92 -7.24
C LEU A 340 13.35 12.68 -8.53
N THR A 341 12.34 12.24 -9.26
CA THR A 341 11.80 12.93 -10.42
C THR A 341 10.37 13.36 -10.14
N MET A 342 10.01 14.52 -10.67
CA MET A 342 8.66 15.09 -10.56
C MET A 342 8.22 15.51 -11.95
N ILE A 343 7.41 14.68 -12.59
CA ILE A 343 6.90 14.96 -13.94
C ILE A 343 5.47 15.44 -13.82
N ILE A 344 5.14 16.60 -14.38
CA ILE A 344 3.79 17.15 -14.35
C ILE A 344 2.86 16.17 -15.04
N ARG A 345 1.74 15.87 -14.37
CA ARG A 345 0.68 15.04 -14.93
C ARG A 345 0.18 15.65 -16.26
N PRO A 346 -0.12 14.84 -17.28
CA PRO A 346 -0.60 15.32 -18.58
C PRO A 346 -1.73 16.36 -18.50
N ASP A 347 -2.71 16.16 -17.63
CA ASP A 347 -3.86 17.05 -17.41
C ASP A 347 -3.53 18.33 -16.62
N MET A 348 -2.36 18.38 -15.97
CA MET A 348 -1.91 19.51 -15.15
C MET A 348 -0.93 20.43 -15.88
N ARG A 349 -0.55 20.10 -17.13
CA ARG A 349 0.38 20.92 -17.95
C ARG A 349 -0.14 22.32 -18.31
N GLN A 350 -1.42 22.59 -18.04
CA GLN A 350 -2.01 23.93 -18.16
C GLN A 350 -1.53 24.91 -17.08
N TYR A 351 -0.99 24.41 -15.96
CA TYR A 351 -0.46 25.24 -14.88
C TYR A 351 1.01 25.60 -15.12
N PRO A 352 1.49 26.77 -14.65
CA PRO A 352 2.87 27.21 -14.81
C PRO A 352 3.79 26.52 -13.80
N LEU A 353 3.88 25.20 -13.89
CA LEU A 353 4.74 24.32 -13.09
C LEU A 353 5.91 23.81 -13.96
N SER A 354 6.97 23.33 -13.32
CA SER A 354 8.15 22.77 -14.02
C SER A 354 8.28 21.26 -13.82
N ASP A 355 8.74 20.55 -14.84
CA ASP A 355 9.23 19.18 -14.69
C ASP A 355 10.60 19.22 -13.97
N PHE A 356 10.82 18.33 -13.00
CA PHE A 356 12.10 18.19 -12.28
C PHE A 356 12.68 16.80 -12.54
N LEU A 357 13.89 16.76 -13.09
CA LEU A 357 14.59 15.55 -13.54
C LEU A 357 15.87 15.29 -12.75
#